data_AF-A0A819IV11-F1
#
_entry.id   AF-A0A819IV11-F1
#
_cell.length_a   1.000
_cell.length_b   1.000
_cell.length_c   1.000
_cell.angle_alpha   90.00
_cell.angle_beta   90.00
_cell.angle_gamma   90.00
#
_symmetry.space_group_name_H-M   'P 1'
#
loop_
_entity.id
_entity.type
_entity.pdbx_description
1 polymer ?
#
loop_
_entity_poly.entity_id
_entity_poly.type
_entity_poly.pdbx_seq_one_letter_code
_entity_poly.pdbx_strand_id
1 'polypeptide(L)'
;MMKIYLYLISFALYYYSGECALSQPYFPSQIVFSPDNNKTIFAIDEINQRAYKTVAYGATVRETSYLMKNFPYATPDSPQSKYYVQLLVDTPSNNCQYATYWKYGGSTFNSFPLHWQINSSSIRVENYIKFKYEMLHSNDSSTDEDYWYSNVTCQVYSGEIYPCEEIYFKKNTEIPLRFTEVVRRGWFLVQETTSYQVISMGKPDEKLFDSIPKTWPDSCRDYSLGILYYPQRMKILLHENAKVQVWPIAPPHRIHGSDTVTIQWKSYESMDCFTWTPNQLLFNSKNFQERQTLTITRVKDGPKTTLIPSFNGGGFDDVTASIHPIFIE
;
A
#
# COMPACT_ATOMS: atom_id res chain seq x y z
N MET A 1 4.57 33.51 -51.66
CA MET A 1 5.15 32.14 -51.67
C MET A 1 6.16 31.89 -50.55
N MET A 2 7.10 32.80 -50.26
CA MET A 2 8.16 32.59 -49.24
C MET A 2 7.65 32.32 -47.80
N LYS A 3 6.51 32.89 -47.39
CA LYS A 3 5.92 32.64 -46.06
C LYS A 3 5.41 31.21 -45.86
N ILE A 4 4.89 30.56 -46.90
CA ILE A 4 4.35 29.19 -46.81
C ILE A 4 5.48 28.17 -46.63
N TYR A 5 6.61 28.37 -47.31
CA TYR A 5 7.80 27.53 -47.13
C TYR A 5 8.40 27.65 -45.72
N LEU A 6 8.40 28.86 -45.14
CA LEU A 6 8.86 29.07 -43.76
C LEU A 6 7.95 28.36 -42.75
N TYR A 7 6.63 28.38 -42.93
CA TYR A 7 5.72 27.62 -42.07
C TYR A 7 5.87 26.10 -42.22
N LEU A 8 6.08 25.60 -43.43
CA LEU A 8 6.33 24.17 -43.67
C LEU A 8 7.68 23.70 -43.09
N ILE A 9 8.73 24.53 -43.18
CA ILE A 9 10.03 24.25 -42.58
C ILE A 9 9.95 24.32 -41.05
N SER A 10 9.23 25.29 -40.48
CA SER A 10 9.01 25.36 -39.03
C SER A 10 8.14 24.20 -38.53
N PHE A 11 7.14 23.77 -39.29
CA PHE A 11 6.31 22.61 -38.94
C PHE A 11 7.11 21.31 -39.05
N ALA A 12 7.91 21.14 -40.10
CA ALA A 12 8.82 20.00 -40.25
C ALA A 12 9.90 19.99 -39.15
N LEU A 13 10.49 21.14 -38.80
CA LEU A 13 11.46 21.25 -37.71
C LEU A 13 10.82 20.99 -36.35
N TYR A 14 9.57 21.40 -36.12
CA TYR A 14 8.83 21.09 -34.88
C TYR A 14 8.42 19.61 -34.80
N TYR A 15 8.13 18.99 -35.95
CA TYR A 15 7.81 17.57 -36.04
C TYR A 15 9.07 16.70 -35.85
N TYR A 16 10.20 17.09 -36.45
CA TYR A 16 11.49 16.41 -36.30
C TYR A 16 12.20 16.71 -34.97
N SER A 17 11.94 17.86 -34.33
CA SER A 17 12.45 18.12 -32.96
C SER A 17 11.59 17.47 -31.88
N GLY A 18 10.38 17.01 -32.20
CA GLY A 18 9.50 16.26 -31.31
C GLY A 18 9.96 14.82 -31.01
N GLU A 19 10.86 14.25 -31.81
CA GLU A 19 11.43 12.90 -31.60
C GLU A 19 12.72 12.91 -30.76
N CYS A 20 13.23 14.07 -30.35
CA CYS A 20 14.39 14.21 -29.46
C CYS A 20 14.04 14.85 -28.11
N ALA A 21 12.80 14.68 -27.63
CA ALA A 21 12.57 14.85 -26.20
C ALA A 21 13.18 13.64 -25.50
N LEU A 22 14.11 13.87 -24.57
CA LEU A 22 14.53 12.91 -23.54
C LEU A 22 13.31 12.55 -22.66
N SER A 23 12.29 11.91 -23.23
CA SER A 23 11.21 11.31 -22.47
C SER A 23 11.81 10.11 -21.76
N GLN A 24 11.71 10.13 -20.42
CA GLN A 24 12.03 8.95 -19.63
C GLN A 24 11.23 7.76 -20.16
N PRO A 25 11.83 6.57 -20.27
CA PRO A 25 11.13 5.39 -20.77
C PRO A 25 9.90 5.10 -19.92
N TYR A 26 8.79 4.76 -20.55
CA TYR A 26 7.49 4.63 -19.90
C TYR A 26 6.83 3.31 -20.32
N PHE A 27 6.47 2.45 -19.37
CA PHE A 27 5.54 1.35 -19.62
C PHE A 27 4.21 1.89 -20.17
N PRO A 28 3.46 1.12 -20.97
CA PRO A 28 2.17 1.57 -21.48
C PRO A 28 1.23 1.91 -20.32
N SER A 29 0.43 2.98 -20.48
CA SER A 29 -0.54 3.44 -19.45
C SER A 29 -1.59 2.39 -19.08
N GLN A 30 -1.80 1.39 -19.94
CA GLN A 30 -2.65 0.23 -19.67
C GLN A 30 -1.94 -1.05 -20.13
N ILE A 31 -1.61 -1.92 -19.19
CA ILE A 31 -0.80 -3.12 -19.44
C ILE A 31 -1.10 -4.22 -18.43
N VAL A 32 -1.04 -5.47 -18.89
CA VAL A 32 -1.03 -6.68 -18.06
C VAL A 32 0.26 -7.44 -18.33
N PHE A 33 1.02 -7.74 -17.29
CA PHE A 33 2.31 -8.41 -17.43
C PHE A 33 2.69 -9.21 -16.18
N SER A 34 3.74 -10.01 -16.30
CA SER A 34 4.32 -10.81 -15.23
C SER A 34 5.84 -10.61 -15.18
N PRO A 35 6.45 -10.22 -14.05
CA PRO A 35 7.90 -10.10 -13.90
C PRO A 35 8.61 -11.42 -13.54
N ASP A 36 7.88 -12.52 -13.31
CA ASP A 36 8.41 -13.74 -12.67
C ASP A 36 7.73 -15.03 -13.18
N ASN A 37 7.57 -15.16 -14.50
CA ASN A 37 7.03 -16.35 -15.17
C ASN A 37 5.64 -16.79 -14.68
N ASN A 38 4.70 -15.85 -14.63
CA ASN A 38 3.30 -15.97 -14.20
C ASN A 38 3.08 -16.30 -12.72
N LYS A 39 4.12 -16.22 -11.88
CA LYS A 39 3.95 -16.33 -10.43
C LYS A 39 3.26 -15.09 -9.87
N THR A 40 3.59 -13.93 -10.40
CA THR A 40 3.00 -12.63 -10.11
C THR A 40 2.43 -12.05 -11.39
N ILE A 41 1.17 -11.64 -11.36
CA ILE A 41 0.55 -10.92 -12.48
C ILE A 41 0.18 -9.54 -11.99
N PHE A 42 0.62 -8.52 -12.73
CA PHE A 42 0.19 -7.14 -12.56
C PHE A 42 -0.74 -6.75 -13.71
N ALA A 43 -1.80 -6.02 -13.38
CA ALA A 43 -2.55 -5.24 -14.35
C ALA A 43 -2.61 -3.79 -13.88
N ILE A 44 -2.17 -2.88 -14.74
CA ILE A 44 -2.11 -1.45 -14.48
C ILE A 44 -3.05 -0.79 -15.47
N ASP A 45 -3.94 0.04 -14.94
CA ASP A 45 -4.87 0.86 -15.72
C ASP A 45 -4.77 2.29 -15.17
N GLU A 46 -3.72 2.98 -15.60
CA GLU A 46 -3.42 4.35 -15.19
C GLU A 46 -4.56 5.29 -15.58
N ILE A 47 -5.20 5.06 -16.74
CA ILE A 47 -6.30 5.90 -17.23
C ILE A 47 -7.50 5.86 -16.26
N ASN A 48 -7.92 4.67 -15.84
CA ASN A 48 -9.03 4.51 -14.89
C ASN A 48 -8.58 4.56 -13.42
N GLN A 49 -7.29 4.81 -13.17
CA GLN A 49 -6.70 4.89 -11.84
C GLN A 49 -7.00 3.66 -10.98
N ARG A 50 -6.72 2.48 -11.56
CA ARG A 50 -6.85 1.19 -10.88
C ARG A 50 -5.70 0.25 -11.20
N ALA A 51 -5.37 -0.62 -10.25
CA ALA A 51 -4.36 -1.63 -10.41
C ALA A 51 -4.77 -2.93 -9.71
N TYR A 52 -4.25 -4.02 -10.24
CA TYR A 52 -4.46 -5.38 -9.76
C TYR A 52 -3.11 -6.09 -9.69
N LYS A 53 -2.94 -6.91 -8.66
CA LYS A 53 -1.81 -7.80 -8.51
C LYS A 53 -2.30 -9.13 -7.97
N THR A 54 -1.82 -10.24 -8.50
CA THR A 54 -1.96 -11.55 -7.85
C THR A 54 -0.61 -12.20 -7.69
N VAL A 55 -0.41 -12.89 -6.57
CA VAL A 55 0.79 -13.67 -6.26
C VAL A 55 0.35 -15.09 -5.97
N ALA A 56 0.91 -16.05 -6.72
CA ALA A 56 0.73 -17.47 -6.47
C ALA A 56 1.81 -17.98 -5.49
N TYR A 57 1.36 -18.51 -4.35
CA TYR A 57 2.24 -19.18 -3.37
C TYR A 57 2.26 -20.71 -3.53
N GLY A 58 1.37 -21.25 -4.36
CA GLY A 58 1.27 -22.67 -4.69
C GLY A 58 0.19 -22.91 -5.73
N ALA A 59 -0.21 -24.17 -5.90
CA ALA A 59 -1.23 -24.52 -6.90
C ALA A 59 -2.61 -23.90 -6.61
N THR A 60 -2.96 -23.73 -5.33
CA THR A 60 -4.29 -23.30 -4.88
C THR A 60 -4.28 -22.03 -4.03
N VAL A 61 -3.13 -21.62 -3.52
CA VAL A 61 -3.00 -20.45 -2.63
C VAL A 61 -2.61 -19.23 -3.43
N ARG A 62 -3.46 -18.21 -3.39
CA ARG A 62 -3.22 -16.93 -4.06
C ARG A 62 -3.57 -15.77 -3.14
N GLU A 63 -2.68 -14.79 -3.09
CA GLU A 63 -2.99 -13.46 -2.60
C GLU A 63 -3.36 -12.60 -3.79
N THR A 64 -4.46 -11.86 -3.67
CA THR A 64 -4.91 -10.92 -4.69
C THR A 64 -5.06 -9.55 -4.08
N SER A 65 -4.40 -8.57 -4.69
CA SER A 65 -4.41 -7.17 -4.27
C SER A 65 -5.04 -6.29 -5.33
N TYR A 66 -5.85 -5.34 -4.89
CA TYR A 66 -6.53 -4.34 -5.71
C TYR A 66 -6.20 -2.96 -5.18
N LEU A 67 -6.07 -1.98 -6.07
CA LEU A 67 -5.93 -0.56 -5.72
C LEU A 67 -6.83 0.25 -6.65
N MET A 68 -7.79 0.99 -6.10
CA MET A 68 -8.73 1.78 -6.92
C MET A 68 -9.19 3.04 -6.19
N LYS A 69 -9.38 4.14 -6.93
CA LYS A 69 -9.92 5.41 -6.38
C LYS A 69 -11.40 5.33 -6.03
N ASN A 70 -12.18 4.67 -6.89
CA ASN A 70 -13.61 4.46 -6.72
C ASN A 70 -13.81 2.97 -6.48
N PHE A 71 -13.65 2.55 -5.22
CA PHE A 71 -13.67 1.13 -4.91
C PHE A 71 -15.12 0.60 -4.93
N PRO A 72 -15.40 -0.49 -5.68
CA PRO A 72 -16.76 -0.99 -5.82
C PRO A 72 -17.30 -1.51 -4.48
N TYR A 73 -18.62 -1.44 -4.31
CA TYR A 73 -19.34 -1.91 -3.11
C TYR A 73 -19.02 -1.15 -1.82
N ALA A 74 -18.21 -0.09 -1.84
CA ALA A 74 -17.95 0.73 -0.66
C ALA A 74 -19.26 1.31 -0.09
N THR A 75 -19.37 1.34 1.24
CA THR A 75 -20.49 1.96 1.94
C THR A 75 -20.64 3.42 1.52
N PRO A 76 -21.84 3.89 1.12
CA PRO A 76 -22.05 5.29 0.76
C PRO A 76 -21.58 6.25 1.85
N ASP A 77 -21.02 7.38 1.42
CA ASP A 77 -20.45 8.44 2.26
C ASP A 77 -19.23 8.08 3.12
N SER A 78 -18.80 6.82 3.12
CA SER A 78 -17.61 6.36 3.81
C SER A 78 -16.32 6.92 3.17
N PRO A 79 -15.18 6.90 3.89
CA PRO A 79 -13.88 7.19 3.30
C PRO A 79 -13.58 6.31 2.06
N GLN A 80 -13.95 5.04 2.14
CA GLN A 80 -13.72 4.03 1.10
C GLN A 80 -14.44 4.37 -0.21
N SER A 81 -15.55 5.13 -0.15
CA SER A 81 -16.28 5.56 -1.34
C SER A 81 -15.73 6.86 -1.97
N LYS A 82 -14.75 7.52 -1.34
CA LYS A 82 -14.24 8.85 -1.73
C LYS A 82 -12.75 8.85 -2.05
N TYR A 83 -12.01 7.91 -1.49
CA TYR A 83 -10.55 7.86 -1.54
C TYR A 83 -10.06 6.51 -2.11
N TYR A 84 -8.77 6.45 -2.44
CA TYR A 84 -8.17 5.18 -2.84
C TYR A 84 -8.26 4.15 -1.73
N VAL A 85 -8.63 2.93 -2.12
CA VAL A 85 -8.60 1.76 -1.27
C VAL A 85 -7.63 0.75 -1.87
N GLN A 86 -6.75 0.23 -1.02
CA GLN A 86 -6.00 -0.98 -1.30
C GLN A 86 -6.64 -2.14 -0.55
N LEU A 87 -7.12 -3.16 -1.26
CA LEU A 87 -7.70 -4.38 -0.71
C LEU A 87 -6.79 -5.55 -1.02
N LEU A 88 -6.52 -6.39 -0.03
CA LEU A 88 -5.79 -7.66 -0.15
C LEU A 88 -6.72 -8.78 0.29
N VAL A 89 -6.80 -9.83 -0.53
CA VAL A 89 -7.65 -11.01 -0.32
C VAL A 89 -6.80 -12.26 -0.49
N ASP A 90 -6.74 -13.07 0.55
CA ASP A 90 -6.11 -14.38 0.54
C ASP A 90 -7.11 -15.47 0.22
N THR A 91 -6.75 -16.32 -0.72
CA THR A 91 -7.53 -17.52 -1.09
C THR A 91 -6.68 -18.76 -0.82
N PRO A 92 -7.25 -19.82 -0.19
CA PRO A 92 -8.67 -20.03 0.15
C PRO A 92 -9.07 -19.62 1.57
N SER A 93 -8.17 -19.02 2.37
CA SER A 93 -8.47 -18.65 3.76
C SER A 93 -9.63 -17.67 3.89
N ASN A 94 -9.98 -16.95 2.81
CA ASN A 94 -10.92 -15.83 2.79
C ASN A 94 -10.54 -14.74 3.80
N ASN A 95 -9.28 -14.73 4.26
CA ASN A 95 -8.76 -13.61 5.02
C ASN A 95 -8.63 -12.44 4.06
N CYS A 96 -9.15 -11.30 4.46
CA CYS A 96 -9.00 -10.09 3.68
C CYS A 96 -8.82 -8.88 4.57
N GLN A 97 -8.10 -7.92 4.02
CA GLN A 97 -7.72 -6.71 4.71
C GLN A 97 -7.66 -5.55 3.73
N TYR A 98 -8.00 -4.36 4.20
CA TYR A 98 -7.90 -3.16 3.38
C TYR A 98 -7.33 -1.98 4.15
N ALA A 99 -6.86 -1.01 3.38
CA ALA A 99 -6.49 0.30 3.87
C ALA A 99 -7.01 1.37 2.91
N THR A 100 -7.46 2.49 3.47
CA THR A 100 -7.92 3.65 2.71
C THR A 100 -6.85 4.74 2.77
N TYR A 101 -6.51 5.39 1.66
CA TYR A 101 -5.55 6.49 1.61
C TYR A 101 -6.27 7.82 1.85
N TRP A 102 -6.30 8.26 3.12
CA TRP A 102 -7.01 9.46 3.57
C TRP A 102 -6.41 10.00 4.88
N LYS A 103 -6.90 11.13 5.39
CA LYS A 103 -6.33 11.84 6.56
C LYS A 103 -6.09 10.95 7.80
N TYR A 104 -6.89 9.92 8.01
CA TYR A 104 -6.84 9.05 9.20
C TYR A 104 -6.44 7.60 8.86
N GLY A 105 -5.95 7.33 7.65
CA GLY A 105 -5.51 6.00 7.24
C GLY A 105 -4.39 6.08 6.19
N GLY A 106 -4.06 4.93 5.59
CA GLY A 106 -3.24 4.89 4.38
C GLY A 106 -2.25 3.73 4.36
N SER A 107 -0.97 4.00 4.08
CA SER A 107 0.09 3.01 3.82
C SER A 107 0.48 2.13 5.03
N THR A 108 -0.49 1.44 5.63
CA THR A 108 -0.30 0.44 6.68
C THR A 108 0.28 -0.86 6.12
N PHE A 109 -0.01 -1.16 4.86
CA PHE A 109 0.65 -2.15 4.03
C PHE A 109 0.63 -1.66 2.57
N ASN A 110 1.55 -2.14 1.74
CA ASN A 110 1.61 -1.76 0.34
C ASN A 110 1.91 -2.96 -0.56
N SER A 111 0.98 -3.28 -1.44
CA SER A 111 1.13 -4.37 -2.41
C SER A 111 1.64 -3.89 -3.77
N PHE A 112 1.61 -2.57 -4.02
CA PHE A 112 1.88 -1.92 -5.29
C PHE A 112 3.20 -1.15 -5.25
N PRO A 113 3.73 -0.63 -6.38
CA PRO A 113 4.99 0.10 -6.39
C PRO A 113 5.00 1.27 -5.37
N LEU A 114 6.04 1.34 -4.55
CA LEU A 114 6.13 2.32 -3.46
C LEU A 114 6.11 3.77 -3.95
N HIS A 115 6.65 4.03 -5.15
CA HIS A 115 6.69 5.39 -5.70
C HIS A 115 5.34 5.94 -6.13
N TRP A 116 4.30 5.10 -6.21
CA TRP A 116 2.91 5.55 -6.41
C TRP A 116 2.37 6.30 -5.20
N GLN A 117 2.96 6.06 -4.01
CA GLN A 117 2.58 6.75 -2.79
C GLN A 117 3.17 8.16 -2.79
N ILE A 118 2.29 9.16 -2.80
CA ILE A 118 2.67 10.56 -2.72
C ILE A 118 3.03 10.92 -1.27
N ASN A 119 2.26 10.39 -0.31
CA ASN A 119 2.53 10.46 1.12
C ASN A 119 1.77 9.33 1.85
N SER A 120 1.83 9.30 3.18
CA SER A 120 1.16 8.28 3.99
C SER A 120 -0.35 8.16 3.74
N SER A 121 -1.00 9.24 3.29
CA SER A 121 -2.45 9.39 3.13
C SER A 121 -2.90 9.55 1.67
N SER A 122 -2.00 9.43 0.70
CA SER A 122 -2.30 9.68 -0.72
C SER A 122 -1.48 8.79 -1.64
N ILE A 123 -2.14 8.24 -2.65
CA ILE A 123 -1.56 7.35 -3.66
C ILE A 123 -2.16 7.68 -5.03
N ARG A 124 -1.41 7.41 -6.09
CA ARG A 124 -1.87 7.53 -7.48
C ARG A 124 -1.30 6.39 -8.30
N VAL A 125 -2.12 5.76 -9.15
CA VAL A 125 -1.63 4.75 -10.08
C VAL A 125 -0.87 5.49 -11.19
N GLU A 126 0.39 5.13 -11.38
CA GLU A 126 1.32 5.73 -12.34
C GLU A 126 2.12 4.62 -13.04
N ASN A 127 3.21 4.97 -13.73
CA ASN A 127 4.12 4.00 -14.32
C ASN A 127 4.57 2.94 -13.32
N TYR A 128 4.66 1.69 -13.78
CA TYR A 128 5.18 0.59 -12.98
C TYR A 128 6.61 0.82 -12.47
N ILE A 129 7.46 1.48 -13.25
CA ILE A 129 8.87 1.68 -12.92
C ILE A 129 9.17 3.15 -12.62
N LYS A 130 10.09 3.38 -11.67
CA LYS A 130 10.67 4.69 -11.40
C LYS A 130 12.18 4.56 -11.36
N PHE A 131 12.83 5.21 -12.31
CA PHE A 131 14.29 5.26 -12.39
C PHE A 131 14.86 6.21 -11.33
N LYS A 132 16.01 5.84 -10.77
CA LYS A 132 16.79 6.66 -9.83
C LYS A 132 17.61 7.70 -10.58
N TYR A 133 18.06 7.35 -11.78
CA TYR A 133 18.90 8.19 -12.63
C TYR A 133 18.18 8.59 -13.91
N GLU A 134 18.71 9.62 -14.57
CA GLU A 134 18.24 10.02 -15.89
C GLU A 134 18.60 8.94 -16.91
N MET A 135 17.60 8.47 -17.65
CA MET A 135 17.77 7.46 -18.68
C MET A 135 18.08 8.09 -20.05
N LEU A 136 19.13 7.58 -20.70
CA LEU A 136 19.57 7.95 -22.04
C LEU A 136 19.15 6.85 -23.02
N HIS A 137 18.47 7.22 -24.10
CA HIS A 137 18.17 6.28 -25.18
C HIS A 137 19.45 5.90 -25.93
N SER A 138 19.64 4.61 -26.16
CA SER A 138 20.78 4.14 -26.95
C SER A 138 20.59 4.45 -28.42
N ASN A 139 21.68 4.87 -29.06
CA ASN A 139 21.75 5.05 -30.51
C ASN A 139 22.16 3.76 -31.23
N ASP A 140 22.26 2.63 -30.52
CA ASP A 140 22.62 1.36 -31.14
C ASP A 140 21.59 0.94 -32.18
N SER A 141 22.09 0.43 -33.31
CA SER A 141 21.30 -0.02 -34.45
C SER A 141 20.65 -1.40 -34.24
N SER A 142 20.42 -1.80 -32.97
CA SER A 142 19.74 -3.07 -32.67
C SER A 142 18.44 -3.15 -33.47
N THR A 143 18.31 -4.22 -34.25
CA THR A 143 17.14 -4.46 -35.11
C THR A 143 15.92 -4.89 -34.31
N ASP A 144 16.14 -5.40 -33.11
CA ASP A 144 15.12 -6.17 -32.38
C ASP A 144 14.61 -5.45 -31.13
N GLU A 145 15.39 -4.52 -30.57
CA GLU A 145 15.11 -3.88 -29.29
C GLU A 145 15.46 -2.39 -29.30
N ASP A 146 14.68 -1.61 -28.54
CA ASP A 146 15.08 -0.30 -28.07
C ASP A 146 15.56 -0.40 -26.63
N TYR A 147 16.56 0.40 -26.27
CA TYR A 147 17.26 0.27 -25.01
C TYR A 147 17.60 1.64 -24.45
N TRP A 148 17.38 1.80 -23.14
CA TRP A 148 17.79 2.98 -22.39
C TRP A 148 18.69 2.56 -21.24
N TYR A 149 19.65 3.41 -20.91
CA TYR A 149 20.58 3.21 -19.81
C TYR A 149 20.75 4.47 -18.98
N SER A 150 21.04 4.31 -17.71
CA SER A 150 21.28 5.43 -16.82
C SER A 150 22.53 6.20 -17.24
N ASN A 151 22.49 7.53 -17.14
CA ASN A 151 23.65 8.39 -17.34
C ASN A 151 24.77 8.19 -16.28
N VAL A 152 24.51 7.41 -15.22
CA VAL A 152 25.48 7.02 -14.20
C VAL A 152 25.87 5.54 -14.36
N THR A 153 27.13 5.23 -14.09
CA THR A 153 27.64 3.85 -14.04
C THR A 153 27.94 3.41 -12.61
N CYS A 154 27.77 2.12 -12.36
CA CYS A 154 27.94 1.46 -11.08
C CYS A 154 28.92 0.30 -11.22
N GLN A 155 29.82 0.15 -10.25
CA GLN A 155 30.75 -0.96 -10.19
C GLN A 155 30.18 -2.09 -9.32
N VAL A 156 30.11 -3.30 -9.86
CA VAL A 156 29.71 -4.50 -9.11
C VAL A 156 30.90 -5.05 -8.31
N TYR A 157 30.64 -5.98 -7.39
CA TYR A 157 31.66 -6.53 -6.49
C TYR A 157 32.85 -7.19 -7.22
N SER A 158 32.61 -7.82 -8.36
CA SER A 158 33.64 -8.44 -9.20
C SER A 158 34.53 -7.44 -9.96
N GLY A 159 34.17 -6.15 -9.92
CA GLY A 159 34.97 -5.05 -10.45
C GLY A 159 34.50 -4.52 -11.81
N GLU A 160 33.60 -5.22 -12.48
CA GLU A 160 32.98 -4.76 -13.72
C GLU A 160 32.10 -3.53 -13.50
N ILE A 161 32.01 -2.69 -14.52
CA ILE A 161 31.28 -1.43 -14.51
C ILE A 161 30.14 -1.54 -15.52
N TYR A 162 28.92 -1.29 -15.06
CA TYR A 162 27.69 -1.26 -15.86
C TYR A 162 26.99 0.08 -15.70
N PRO A 163 26.08 0.48 -16.60
CA PRO A 163 25.07 1.46 -16.22
C PRO A 163 24.35 0.99 -14.95
N CYS A 164 24.07 1.92 -14.03
CA CYS A 164 23.38 1.58 -12.79
C CYS A 164 21.96 1.03 -13.02
N GLU A 165 21.27 1.52 -14.05
CA GLU A 165 19.92 1.09 -14.46
C GLU A 165 19.84 0.98 -15.98
N GLU A 166 19.12 -0.02 -16.47
CA GLU A 166 18.99 -0.37 -17.88
C GLU A 166 17.58 -0.91 -18.14
N ILE A 167 16.89 -0.45 -19.18
CA ILE A 167 15.56 -0.94 -19.55
C ILE A 167 15.50 -1.18 -21.05
N TYR A 168 14.91 -2.32 -21.42
CA TYR A 168 14.80 -2.76 -22.81
C TYR A 168 13.34 -2.91 -23.18
N PHE A 169 13.00 -2.48 -24.39
CA PHE A 169 11.68 -2.55 -24.98
C PHE A 169 11.74 -3.23 -26.34
N LYS A 170 10.63 -3.82 -26.77
CA LYS A 170 10.52 -4.32 -28.15
C LYS A 170 10.63 -3.14 -29.11
N LYS A 171 11.40 -3.31 -30.19
CA LYS A 171 11.69 -2.25 -31.16
C LYS A 171 10.46 -1.44 -31.58
N ASN A 172 10.60 -0.12 -31.53
CA ASN A 172 9.59 0.89 -31.87
C ASN A 172 8.27 0.72 -31.11
N THR A 173 8.30 0.21 -29.88
CA THR A 173 7.12 0.06 -29.03
C THR A 173 7.44 0.38 -27.56
N GLU A 174 6.38 0.60 -26.78
CA GLU A 174 6.47 0.75 -25.32
C GLU A 174 6.42 -0.61 -24.59
N ILE A 175 6.54 -1.75 -25.29
CA ILE A 175 6.43 -3.08 -24.67
C ILE A 175 7.72 -3.40 -23.89
N PRO A 176 7.69 -3.43 -22.54
CA PRO A 176 8.88 -3.73 -21.76
C PRO A 176 9.29 -5.20 -21.92
N LEU A 177 10.59 -5.44 -22.01
CA LEU A 177 11.17 -6.79 -22.13
C LEU A 177 11.92 -7.18 -20.85
N ARG A 178 12.81 -6.30 -20.38
CA ARG A 178 13.60 -6.54 -19.17
C ARG A 178 14.11 -5.24 -18.59
N PHE A 179 14.25 -5.20 -17.27
CA PHE A 179 14.91 -4.16 -16.50
C PHE A 179 16.11 -4.76 -15.78
N THR A 180 17.25 -4.10 -15.89
CA THR A 180 18.47 -4.48 -15.18
C THR A 180 18.90 -3.35 -14.26
N GLU A 181 19.23 -3.64 -13.01
CA GLU A 181 19.76 -2.65 -12.07
C GLU A 181 20.90 -3.21 -11.22
N VAL A 182 21.82 -2.33 -10.82
CA VAL A 182 22.85 -2.64 -9.82
C VAL A 182 22.30 -2.37 -8.43
N VAL A 183 22.18 -3.42 -7.63
CA VAL A 183 21.62 -3.38 -6.29
C VAL A 183 22.52 -4.06 -5.27
N ARG A 184 22.32 -3.72 -4.00
CA ARG A 184 23.05 -4.32 -2.89
C ARG A 184 22.30 -5.56 -2.37
N ARG A 185 22.85 -6.76 -2.62
CA ARG A 185 22.41 -8.00 -1.97
C ARG A 185 23.35 -8.35 -0.81
N GLY A 186 22.90 -8.06 0.40
CA GLY A 186 23.72 -8.25 1.60
C GLY A 186 24.98 -7.38 1.57
N TRP A 187 26.15 -8.01 1.48
CA TRP A 187 27.43 -7.32 1.42
C TRP A 187 27.93 -7.03 0.01
N PHE A 188 27.26 -7.55 -1.03
CA PHE A 188 27.73 -7.49 -2.41
C PHE A 188 26.87 -6.55 -3.26
N LEU A 189 27.52 -5.76 -4.12
CA LEU A 189 26.85 -5.08 -5.24
C LEU A 189 26.80 -6.05 -6.41
N VAL A 190 25.59 -6.35 -6.88
CA VAL A 190 25.33 -7.29 -7.97
C VAL A 190 24.41 -6.66 -8.99
N GLN A 191 24.50 -7.10 -10.23
CA GLN A 191 23.55 -6.76 -11.28
C GLN A 191 22.37 -7.75 -11.20
N GLU A 192 21.15 -7.23 -11.18
CA GLU A 192 19.92 -8.02 -11.20
C GLU A 192 19.09 -7.69 -12.41
N THR A 193 18.56 -8.72 -13.07
CA THR A 193 17.66 -8.56 -14.22
C THR A 193 16.28 -9.10 -13.89
N THR A 194 15.26 -8.27 -14.09
CA THR A 194 13.84 -8.63 -14.06
C THR A 194 13.33 -8.70 -15.49
N SER A 195 12.82 -9.86 -15.91
CA SER A 195 12.23 -10.04 -17.24
C SER A 195 10.71 -9.88 -17.19
N TYR A 196 10.14 -9.15 -18.15
CA TYR A 196 8.71 -8.89 -18.23
C TYR A 196 8.06 -9.75 -19.32
N GLN A 197 7.13 -10.59 -18.91
CA GLN A 197 6.21 -11.28 -19.81
C GLN A 197 4.95 -10.42 -19.97
N VAL A 198 4.84 -9.69 -21.07
CA VAL A 198 3.62 -8.92 -21.37
C VAL A 198 2.52 -9.85 -21.85
N ILE A 199 1.39 -9.84 -21.13
CA ILE A 199 0.21 -10.68 -21.40
C ILE A 199 -0.74 -9.95 -22.33
N SER A 200 -0.99 -8.66 -22.07
CA SER A 200 -1.82 -7.81 -22.93
C SER A 200 -1.49 -6.33 -22.75
N MET A 201 -1.79 -5.53 -23.76
CA MET A 201 -1.73 -4.06 -23.72
C MET A 201 -3.09 -3.45 -24.01
N GLY A 202 -3.26 -2.20 -23.59
CA GLY A 202 -4.56 -1.53 -23.60
C GLY A 202 -5.37 -1.89 -22.37
N LYS A 203 -6.65 -1.49 -22.36
CA LYS A 203 -7.55 -1.65 -21.21
C LYS A 203 -7.52 -3.11 -20.69
N PRO A 204 -7.11 -3.36 -19.43
CA PRO A 204 -7.12 -4.71 -18.88
C PRO A 204 -8.53 -5.32 -18.85
N ASP A 205 -8.62 -6.65 -18.91
CA ASP A 205 -9.88 -7.37 -18.81
C ASP A 205 -10.57 -7.07 -17.46
N GLU A 206 -11.85 -6.69 -17.51
CA GLU A 206 -12.65 -6.36 -16.33
C GLU A 206 -12.73 -7.54 -15.35
N LYS A 207 -12.60 -8.78 -15.83
CA LYS A 207 -12.56 -9.98 -14.96
C LYS A 207 -11.50 -9.92 -13.87
N LEU A 208 -10.39 -9.22 -14.10
CA LEU A 208 -9.36 -9.01 -13.09
C LEU A 208 -9.88 -8.17 -11.92
N PHE A 209 -10.80 -7.23 -12.17
CA PHE A 209 -11.38 -6.34 -11.17
C PHE A 209 -12.77 -6.81 -10.67
N ASP A 210 -13.47 -7.64 -11.43
CA ASP A 210 -14.78 -8.18 -11.05
C ASP A 210 -14.72 -9.27 -9.97
N SER A 211 -13.51 -9.74 -9.64
CA SER A 211 -13.27 -10.76 -8.60
C SER A 211 -13.23 -10.20 -7.16
N ILE A 212 -13.45 -8.90 -6.99
CA ILE A 212 -13.56 -8.24 -5.68
C ILE A 212 -14.78 -8.80 -4.92
N PRO A 213 -14.61 -9.33 -3.69
CA PRO A 213 -15.73 -9.82 -2.88
C PRO A 213 -16.73 -8.70 -2.57
N LYS A 214 -18.03 -8.88 -2.86
CA LYS A 214 -19.05 -7.84 -2.64
C LYS A 214 -19.22 -7.42 -1.18
N THR A 215 -18.90 -8.32 -0.25
CA THR A 215 -19.03 -8.12 1.20
C THR A 215 -17.76 -7.55 1.83
N TRP A 216 -16.73 -7.22 1.05
CA TRP A 216 -15.45 -6.76 1.57
C TRP A 216 -15.54 -5.60 2.58
N PRO A 217 -16.46 -4.61 2.47
CA PRO A 217 -16.51 -3.52 3.45
C PRO A 217 -16.89 -4.00 4.85
N ASP A 218 -17.67 -5.08 4.93
CA ASP A 218 -18.23 -5.63 6.16
C ASP A 218 -17.44 -6.83 6.68
N SER A 219 -16.71 -7.55 5.81
CA SER A 219 -16.02 -8.80 6.16
C SER A 219 -14.51 -8.69 6.22
N CYS A 220 -13.92 -7.62 5.68
CA CYS A 220 -12.48 -7.45 5.66
C CYS A 220 -12.03 -6.53 6.79
N ARG A 221 -10.86 -6.83 7.36
CA ARG A 221 -10.25 -6.01 8.39
C ARG A 221 -9.76 -4.69 7.82
N ASP A 222 -10.18 -3.56 8.40
CA ASP A 222 -9.56 -2.27 8.13
C ASP A 222 -8.30 -2.08 8.98
N TYR A 223 -7.14 -2.00 8.32
CA TYR A 223 -5.86 -1.78 8.99
C TYR A 223 -5.65 -0.37 9.53
N SER A 224 -6.53 0.57 9.17
CA SER A 224 -6.56 1.93 9.71
C SER A 224 -7.18 1.95 11.12
N LEU A 225 -7.97 0.93 11.47
CA LEU A 225 -8.59 0.82 12.80
C LEU A 225 -7.61 0.23 13.81
N GLY A 226 -7.59 0.84 14.99
CA GLY A 226 -6.72 0.46 16.09
C GLY A 226 -6.75 1.53 17.17
N ILE A 227 -6.07 1.28 18.28
CA ILE A 227 -6.05 2.18 19.42
C ILE A 227 -4.63 2.49 19.90
N LEU A 228 -4.49 3.65 20.49
CA LEU A 228 -3.25 4.17 21.05
C LEU A 228 -3.40 4.43 22.54
N TYR A 229 -2.28 4.31 23.24
CA TYR A 229 -2.17 4.49 24.69
C TYR A 229 -1.07 5.47 25.04
N TYR A 230 -1.26 6.23 26.11
CA TYR A 230 -0.18 7.00 26.73
C TYR A 230 -0.34 7.09 28.27
N PRO A 231 0.58 6.48 29.06
CA PRO A 231 1.62 5.55 28.63
C PRO A 231 1.05 4.16 28.35
N GLN A 232 1.68 3.39 27.46
CA GLN A 232 1.30 1.98 27.20
C GLN A 232 1.86 1.01 28.25
N ARG A 233 2.96 1.37 28.91
CA ARG A 233 3.61 0.60 29.97
C ARG A 233 3.73 1.45 31.23
N MET A 234 3.42 0.87 32.38
CA MET A 234 3.46 1.56 33.66
C MET A 234 3.74 0.61 34.81
N LYS A 235 4.27 1.16 35.90
CA LYS A 235 4.37 0.48 37.20
C LYS A 235 3.35 1.10 38.14
N ILE A 236 2.57 0.27 38.82
CA ILE A 236 1.58 0.73 39.81
C ILE A 236 1.89 0.02 41.13
N LEU A 237 2.21 0.78 42.18
CA LEU A 237 2.43 0.21 43.52
C LEU A 237 1.09 -0.12 44.18
N LEU A 238 1.13 -0.95 45.22
CA LEU A 238 -0.06 -1.33 45.98
C LEU A 238 -0.79 -0.08 46.50
N HIS A 239 -2.11 -0.02 46.26
CA HIS A 239 -2.99 1.10 46.59
C HIS A 239 -2.70 2.42 45.87
N GLU A 240 -1.82 2.41 44.87
CA GLU A 240 -1.65 3.54 43.95
C GLU A 240 -2.50 3.37 42.69
N ASN A 241 -2.63 4.48 41.95
CA ASN A 241 -3.28 4.50 40.66
C ASN A 241 -2.39 5.17 39.61
N ALA A 242 -2.65 4.85 38.36
CA ALA A 242 -2.04 5.49 37.21
C ALA A 242 -3.09 5.81 36.16
N LYS A 243 -2.85 6.89 35.40
CA LYS A 243 -3.73 7.35 34.34
C LYS A 243 -3.17 6.95 32.99
N VAL A 244 -3.98 6.29 32.17
CA VAL A 244 -3.69 5.96 30.77
C VAL A 244 -4.64 6.76 29.89
N GLN A 245 -4.08 7.56 28.99
CA GLN A 245 -4.84 8.16 27.91
C GLN A 245 -5.08 7.11 26.82
N VAL A 246 -6.32 7.00 26.33
CA VAL A 246 -6.75 6.07 25.30
C VAL A 246 -7.44 6.84 24.19
N TRP A 247 -7.11 6.55 22.93
CA TRP A 247 -7.83 7.08 21.77
C TRP A 247 -7.66 6.18 20.53
N PRO A 248 -8.69 6.06 19.67
CA PRO A 248 -8.57 5.44 18.35
C PRO A 248 -7.59 6.14 17.39
N ILE A 249 -6.99 5.37 16.48
CA ILE A 249 -6.13 5.88 15.38
C ILE A 249 -6.98 6.56 14.30
N ALA A 250 -8.12 5.95 13.97
CA ALA A 250 -9.07 6.37 12.96
C ALA A 250 -10.49 6.38 13.54
N PRO A 251 -11.44 7.13 12.95
CA PRO A 251 -12.82 7.10 13.42
C PRO A 251 -13.43 5.71 13.17
N PRO A 252 -14.31 5.24 14.05
CA PRO A 252 -15.01 3.98 13.82
C PRO A 252 -15.92 4.07 12.60
N HIS A 253 -16.14 2.92 11.97
CA HIS A 253 -16.96 2.81 10.78
C HIS A 253 -18.43 2.89 11.11
N ARG A 254 -19.21 3.54 10.23
CA ARG A 254 -20.66 3.50 10.33
C ARG A 254 -21.17 2.16 9.79
N ILE A 255 -21.50 1.24 10.69
CA ILE A 255 -22.10 -0.07 10.39
C ILE A 255 -23.54 -0.06 10.88
N HIS A 256 -24.49 -0.42 9.99
CA HIS A 256 -25.94 -0.41 10.28
C HIS A 256 -26.45 0.90 10.92
N GLY A 257 -25.87 2.04 10.54
CA GLY A 257 -26.26 3.36 11.06
C GLY A 257 -25.58 3.78 12.38
N SER A 258 -24.81 2.90 13.02
CA SER A 258 -24.01 3.22 14.21
C SER A 258 -22.52 3.31 13.87
N ASP A 259 -21.87 4.39 14.28
CA ASP A 259 -20.42 4.60 14.17
C ASP A 259 -19.73 4.58 15.54
N THR A 260 -20.35 3.93 16.53
CA THR A 260 -19.84 3.88 17.90
C THR A 260 -19.06 2.59 18.14
N VAL A 261 -17.88 2.73 18.74
CA VAL A 261 -17.11 1.63 19.32
C VAL A 261 -17.11 1.75 20.84
N THR A 262 -17.37 0.63 21.51
CA THR A 262 -17.18 0.46 22.95
C THR A 262 -15.88 -0.30 23.18
N ILE A 263 -15.03 0.22 24.05
CA ILE A 263 -13.75 -0.40 24.43
C ILE A 263 -13.81 -0.75 25.91
N GLN A 264 -13.58 -2.01 26.22
CA GLN A 264 -13.45 -2.55 27.58
C GLN A 264 -12.08 -3.22 27.73
N TRP A 265 -11.69 -3.60 28.94
CA TRP A 265 -10.44 -4.32 29.18
C TRP A 265 -10.68 -5.59 29.98
N LYS A 266 -9.81 -6.58 29.79
CA LYS A 266 -9.73 -7.81 30.58
C LYS A 266 -8.29 -8.01 31.03
N SER A 267 -8.11 -8.44 32.29
CA SER A 267 -6.84 -8.92 32.81
C SER A 267 -6.80 -10.45 32.71
N TYR A 268 -5.66 -11.01 32.29
CA TYR A 268 -5.49 -12.46 32.16
C TYR A 268 -4.65 -13.07 33.29
N GLU A 269 -3.68 -12.32 33.83
CA GLU A 269 -2.73 -12.82 34.82
C GLU A 269 -3.20 -12.63 36.26
N SER A 270 -4.05 -11.61 36.51
CA SER A 270 -4.69 -11.44 37.82
C SER A 270 -5.97 -10.61 37.73
N MET A 271 -7.11 -11.31 37.72
CA MET A 271 -8.43 -10.71 37.60
C MET A 271 -8.84 -9.79 38.77
N ASP A 272 -8.20 -9.92 39.94
CA ASP A 272 -8.57 -9.21 41.17
C ASP A 272 -7.45 -8.32 41.74
N CYS A 273 -6.30 -8.20 41.07
CA CYS A 273 -5.23 -7.28 41.49
C CYS A 273 -5.45 -5.84 41.08
N PHE A 274 -6.24 -5.61 40.02
CA PHE A 274 -6.44 -4.28 39.44
C PHE A 274 -7.93 -3.99 39.26
N THR A 275 -8.30 -2.74 39.50
CA THR A 275 -9.57 -2.16 39.09
C THR A 275 -9.29 -0.98 38.17
N TRP A 276 -10.25 -0.61 37.32
CA TRP A 276 -10.10 0.56 36.46
C TRP A 276 -11.40 1.35 36.36
N THR A 277 -11.28 2.64 36.08
CA THR A 277 -12.42 3.54 35.93
C THR A 277 -12.14 4.55 34.82
N PRO A 278 -13.07 4.75 33.87
CA PRO A 278 -14.34 4.03 33.73
C PRO A 278 -14.15 2.57 33.28
N ASN A 279 -15.18 1.73 33.45
CA ASN A 279 -15.13 0.32 33.04
C ASN A 279 -15.12 0.14 31.51
N GLN A 280 -15.56 1.16 30.78
CA GLN A 280 -15.58 1.20 29.33
C GLN A 280 -15.37 2.62 28.82
N LEU A 281 -14.82 2.75 27.62
CA LEU A 281 -14.73 3.99 26.86
C LEU A 281 -15.57 3.90 25.60
N LEU A 282 -16.14 5.03 25.19
CA LEU A 282 -17.04 5.13 24.04
C LEU A 282 -16.47 6.14 23.05
N PHE A 283 -16.24 5.69 21.82
CA PHE A 283 -15.76 6.54 20.73
C PHE A 283 -16.71 6.48 19.53
N ASN A 284 -16.80 7.59 18.79
CA ASN A 284 -17.53 7.73 17.54
C ASN A 284 -16.80 8.69 16.59
N SER A 285 -17.37 8.96 15.42
CA SER A 285 -16.75 9.85 14.42
C SER A 285 -16.42 11.26 14.91
N LYS A 286 -17.06 11.73 15.99
CA LYS A 286 -16.88 13.10 16.53
C LYS A 286 -15.80 13.16 17.59
N ASN A 287 -15.67 12.15 18.45
CA ASN A 287 -14.77 12.18 19.62
C ASN A 287 -13.60 11.19 19.53
N PHE A 288 -13.41 10.46 18.43
CA PHE A 288 -12.35 9.44 18.32
C PHE A 288 -10.93 9.99 18.56
N GLN A 289 -10.67 11.27 18.31
CA GLN A 289 -9.36 11.88 18.59
C GLN A 289 -9.24 12.46 20.01
N GLU A 290 -10.35 12.52 20.75
CA GLU A 290 -10.33 12.99 22.13
C GLU A 290 -9.69 11.94 23.02
N ARG A 291 -8.60 12.30 23.68
CA ARG A 291 -7.92 11.38 24.61
C ARG A 291 -8.77 11.22 25.86
N GLN A 292 -9.39 10.05 26.00
CA GLN A 292 -10.15 9.70 27.20
C GLN A 292 -9.22 9.03 28.22
N THR A 293 -9.50 9.22 29.52
CA THR A 293 -8.61 8.74 30.58
C THR A 293 -9.17 7.48 31.23
N LEU A 294 -8.39 6.40 31.21
CA LEU A 294 -8.57 5.21 32.02
C LEU A 294 -7.68 5.31 33.26
N THR A 295 -8.28 5.32 34.45
CA THR A 295 -7.52 5.27 35.71
C THR A 295 -7.46 3.83 36.18
N ILE A 296 -6.27 3.27 36.30
CA ILE A 296 -6.04 1.89 36.74
C ILE A 296 -5.49 1.95 38.17
N THR A 297 -6.10 1.20 39.08
CA THR A 297 -5.74 1.16 40.50
C THR A 297 -5.32 -0.24 40.89
N ARG A 298 -4.19 -0.37 41.59
CA ARG A 298 -3.77 -1.65 42.16
C ARG A 298 -4.39 -1.87 43.52
N VAL A 299 -5.20 -2.92 43.66
CA VAL A 299 -5.91 -3.25 44.90
C VAL A 299 -5.27 -4.41 45.66
N LYS A 300 -4.46 -5.25 44.99
CA LYS A 300 -3.69 -6.35 45.61
C LYS A 300 -2.30 -6.47 44.99
N ASP A 301 -1.38 -7.06 45.75
CA ASP A 301 -0.07 -7.48 45.22
C ASP A 301 -0.24 -8.67 44.27
N GLY A 302 0.57 -8.69 43.22
CA GLY A 302 0.44 -9.67 42.16
C GLY A 302 1.55 -9.60 41.10
N PRO A 303 1.53 -10.50 40.11
CA PRO A 303 2.52 -10.51 39.04
C PRO A 303 2.34 -9.31 38.09
N LYS A 304 3.33 -9.12 37.21
CA LYS A 304 3.17 -8.29 36.02
C LYS A 304 1.94 -8.77 35.25
N THR A 305 1.14 -7.82 34.77
CA THR A 305 -0.18 -8.08 34.22
C THR A 305 -0.37 -7.32 32.92
N THR A 306 -1.11 -7.91 31.99
CA THR A 306 -1.49 -7.30 30.73
C THR A 306 -2.98 -7.03 30.73
N LEU A 307 -3.38 -5.79 30.43
CA LEU A 307 -4.77 -5.49 30.12
C LEU A 307 -4.95 -5.54 28.60
N ILE A 308 -5.75 -6.49 28.13
CA ILE A 308 -6.08 -6.63 26.72
C ILE A 308 -7.46 -6.00 26.49
N PRO A 309 -7.62 -5.14 25.48
CA PRO A 309 -8.89 -4.53 25.17
C PRO A 309 -9.90 -5.56 24.64
N SER A 310 -11.17 -5.25 24.74
CA SER A 310 -12.26 -5.89 24.01
C SER A 310 -12.97 -4.79 23.25
N PHE A 311 -13.16 -5.00 21.95
CA PHE A 311 -13.85 -4.06 21.08
C PHE A 311 -15.27 -4.53 20.81
N ASN A 312 -16.19 -3.58 20.67
CA ASN A 312 -17.55 -3.85 20.22
C ASN A 312 -18.05 -2.69 19.36
N GLY A 313 -18.40 -2.97 18.12
CA GLY A 313 -18.98 -2.03 17.18
C GLY A 313 -17.96 -1.19 16.40
N GLY A 314 -18.48 -0.40 15.46
CA GLY A 314 -17.69 0.57 14.71
C GLY A 314 -16.62 -0.04 13.79
N GLY A 315 -16.76 -1.31 13.42
CA GLY A 315 -15.77 -2.06 12.63
C GLY A 315 -14.56 -2.52 13.44
N PHE A 316 -14.49 -2.18 14.74
CA PHE A 316 -13.40 -2.64 15.61
C PHE A 316 -13.58 -4.09 16.06
N ASP A 317 -14.72 -4.72 15.78
CA ASP A 317 -14.98 -6.13 16.08
C ASP A 317 -13.95 -7.06 15.40
N ASP A 318 -13.47 -6.67 14.21
CA ASP A 318 -12.45 -7.41 13.44
C ASP A 318 -11.00 -6.98 13.77
N VAL A 319 -10.82 -6.02 14.69
CA VAL A 319 -9.49 -5.59 15.13
C VAL A 319 -8.95 -6.60 16.14
N THR A 320 -7.76 -7.13 15.84
CA THR A 320 -7.07 -8.07 16.74
C THR A 320 -6.70 -7.40 18.07
N ALA A 321 -7.45 -7.70 19.14
CA ALA A 321 -7.24 -7.08 20.46
C ALA A 321 -5.86 -7.34 21.07
N SER A 322 -5.27 -8.51 20.84
CA SER A 322 -4.00 -8.93 21.47
C SER A 322 -2.78 -8.09 21.06
N ILE A 323 -2.85 -7.36 19.95
CA ILE A 323 -1.78 -6.45 19.51
C ILE A 323 -1.91 -5.03 20.10
N HIS A 324 -2.94 -4.77 20.90
CA HIS A 324 -3.15 -3.50 21.60
C HIS A 324 -3.17 -3.65 23.13
N PRO A 325 -2.16 -4.25 23.79
CA PRO A 325 -2.15 -4.38 25.25
C PRO A 325 -1.70 -3.10 25.97
N ILE A 326 -2.17 -2.94 27.21
CA ILE A 326 -1.53 -2.10 28.24
C ILE A 326 -0.71 -3.01 29.15
N PHE A 327 0.55 -2.66 29.39
CA PHE A 327 1.46 -3.43 30.24
C PHE A 327 1.57 -2.80 31.63
N ILE A 328 1.33 -3.59 32.67
CA ILE A 328 1.42 -3.18 34.07
C ILE A 328 2.50 -4.01 34.77
N GLU A 329 3.45 -3.31 35.40
CA GLU A 329 4.55 -3.89 36.18
C GLU A 329 4.35 -3.82 37.70
#